data_AF-A0A397A166-F1
#
_entry.id   AF-A0A397A166-F1
#
_cell.length_a   1.000
_cell.length_b   1.000
_cell.length_c   1.000
_cell.angle_alpha   90.00
_cell.angle_beta   90.00
_cell.angle_gamma   90.00
#
_symmetry.space_group_name_H-M   'P 1'
#
loop_
_entity.id
_entity.type
_entity.pdbx_description
1 polymer ?
#
loop_
_entity_poly.entity_id
_entity_poly.type
_entity_poly.pdbx_seq_one_letter_code
_entity_poly.pdbx_strand_id
1 'polypeptide(L)' 'MKSTACFAAALSLVGSAVPASADEVAWRFYSAQDYPLSEWNSKLYADVKKDNFNEWWLYSEEFLELRSNSNPRVCLDAYR' A
#
# COMPACT_ATOMS: atom_id res chain seq x y z
N MET A 1 0.13 -10.26 9.56
CA MET A 1 0.41 -8.93 8.98
C MET A 1 -0.93 -8.26 8.67
N LYS A 2 -1.08 -6.96 8.95
CA LYS A 2 -2.30 -6.17 8.68
C LYS A 2 -1.88 -4.92 7.93
N SER A 3 -2.76 -4.37 7.09
CA SER A 3 -2.57 -3.02 6.56
C SER A 3 -3.11 -2.03 7.59
N THR A 4 -2.27 -1.10 8.01
CA THR A 4 -2.59 -0.07 9.01
C THR A 4 -2.74 1.27 8.31
N ALA A 5 -3.38 2.26 8.94
CA ALA A 5 -3.41 3.61 8.41
C ALA A 5 -1.96 4.12 8.19
N CYS A 6 -1.71 4.80 7.07
CA CYS A 6 -0.42 5.43 6.82
C CYS A 6 -0.09 6.46 7.92
N PHE A 7 1.12 6.41 8.45
CA PHE A 7 1.58 7.38 9.44
C PHE A 7 2.20 8.55 8.69
N ALA A 8 1.35 9.44 8.16
CA ALA A 8 1.83 10.68 7.58
C ALA A 8 2.64 11.46 8.63
N ALA A 9 3.95 11.53 8.45
CA ALA A 9 4.80 12.40 9.23
C ALA A 9 4.50 13.86 8.82
N ALA A 10 3.87 14.58 9.75
CA ALA A 10 3.69 16.03 9.84
C ALA A 10 2.55 16.71 9.03
N LEU A 11 1.50 17.05 9.80
CA LEU A 11 0.78 18.33 9.85
C LEU A 11 0.51 19.10 8.53
N SER A 12 -0.74 19.04 8.07
CA SER A 12 -1.49 20.25 7.67
C SER A 12 -3.00 20.00 7.74
N LEU A 13 -3.72 20.94 8.35
CA LEU A 13 -5.17 20.99 8.40
C LEU A 13 -5.75 21.22 7.00
N VAL A 14 -6.95 20.67 6.78
CA VAL A 14 -7.87 20.88 5.66
C VAL A 14 -7.67 19.95 4.45
N GLY A 15 -8.67 19.09 4.22
CA GLY A 15 -8.93 18.49 2.91
C GLY A 15 -8.53 17.02 2.78
N SER A 16 -9.53 16.15 2.80
CA SER A 16 -9.45 14.71 2.65
C SER A 16 -8.97 14.27 1.25
N ALA A 17 -7.68 14.41 0.95
CA ALA A 17 -7.04 13.73 -0.16
C ALA A 17 -5.57 13.52 0.20
N VAL A 18 -5.14 12.26 0.37
CA VAL A 18 -3.72 11.94 0.39
C VAL A 18 -3.19 12.34 -0.99
N PRO A 19 -2.29 13.33 -1.11
CA PRO A 19 -1.74 13.68 -2.41
C PRO A 19 -1.05 12.44 -2.96
N ALA A 20 -1.39 12.04 -4.19
CA ALA A 20 -0.55 11.14 -4.95
C ALA A 20 0.76 11.90 -5.17
N SER A 21 1.84 11.47 -4.51
CA SER A 21 3.14 12.09 -4.71
C SER A 21 3.56 11.88 -6.17
N ALA A 22 4.08 12.92 -6.82
CA ALA A 22 4.35 12.90 -8.27
C ALA A 22 5.42 11.86 -8.66
N ASP A 23 6.12 11.29 -7.67
CA ASP A 23 7.16 10.27 -7.82
C ASP A 23 6.72 8.88 -7.27
N GLU A 24 5.41 8.58 -7.25
CA GLU A 24 4.93 7.25 -6.86
C GLU A 24 5.22 6.20 -7.95
N VAL A 25 5.91 5.12 -7.57
CA VAL A 25 6.19 3.97 -8.45
C VAL A 25 5.36 2.77 -8.02
N ALA A 26 4.68 2.13 -8.98
CA ALA A 26 3.87 0.94 -8.73
C ALA A 26 4.72 -0.35 -8.78
N TRP A 27 4.69 -1.12 -7.70
CA TRP A 27 5.37 -2.40 -7.57
C TRP A 27 4.39 -3.52 -7.21
N ARG A 28 4.77 -4.75 -7.57
CA ARG A 28 4.10 -5.98 -7.14
C ARG A 28 5.10 -6.86 -6.40
N PHE A 29 4.75 -7.24 -5.17
CA PHE A 29 5.58 -8.12 -4.35
C PHE A 29 5.08 -9.55 -4.45
N TYR A 30 6.01 -10.49 -4.55
CA TYR A 30 5.71 -11.92 -4.63
C TYR A 30 6.32 -12.65 -3.44
N SER A 31 5.57 -13.61 -2.90
CA SER A 31 6.11 -14.57 -1.94
C SER A 31 7.12 -15.50 -2.62
N ALA A 32 7.88 -16.26 -1.84
CA ALA A 32 8.78 -17.29 -2.38
C ALA A 32 8.04 -18.44 -3.10
N GLN A 33 6.71 -18.51 -2.98
CA GLN A 33 5.85 -19.47 -3.70
C GLN A 33 5.20 -18.85 -4.95
N ASP A 34 5.66 -17.66 -5.38
CA ASP A 34 5.15 -16.94 -6.55
C ASP A 34 3.69 -16.46 -6.41
N TYR A 35 3.25 -16.21 -5.16
CA TYR A 35 1.94 -15.62 -4.88
C TYR A 35 2.06 -14.11 -4.65
N PRO A 36 1.36 -13.25 -5.42
CA PRO A 36 1.39 -11.81 -5.19
C PRO A 36 0.78 -11.44 -3.84
N LEU A 37 1.41 -10.47 -3.18
CA LEU A 37 0.90 -9.83 -1.99
C LEU A 37 -0.24 -8.88 -2.38
N SER A 38 -1.41 -9.09 -1.79
CA SER A 38 -2.61 -8.32 -2.06
C SER A 38 -3.26 -7.76 -0.79
N GLU A 39 -3.87 -6.59 -0.92
CA GLU A 39 -4.68 -5.96 0.13
C GLU A 39 -6.17 -6.07 -0.21
N TRP A 40 -6.95 -6.61 0.72
CA TRP A 40 -8.40 -6.65 0.59
C TRP A 40 -9.06 -6.45 1.93
N ASN A 41 -9.96 -5.47 2.03
CA ASN A 41 -10.75 -5.21 3.22
C ASN A 41 -9.89 -5.07 4.49
N SER A 42 -8.80 -4.32 4.38
CA SER A 42 -7.81 -4.05 5.45
C SER A 42 -7.08 -5.29 5.96
N LYS A 43 -6.99 -6.34 5.13
CA LYS A 43 -6.23 -7.57 5.41
C LYS A 43 -5.26 -7.84 4.26
N LEU A 44 -4.17 -8.51 4.60
CA LEU A 44 -3.13 -8.92 3.66
C LEU A 44 -3.30 -10.39 3.29
N TYR A 45 -3.15 -10.68 2.00
CA TYR A 45 -3.27 -12.01 1.43
C TYR A 45 -2.09 -12.28 0.50
N ALA A 46 -1.59 -13.52 0.50
CA ALA A 46 -0.70 -14.02 -0.54
C ALA A 46 -1.43 -15.20 -1.19
N ASP A 47 -1.89 -15.02 -2.42
CA ASP A 47 -2.76 -15.98 -3.11
C ASP A 47 -2.46 -16.01 -4.61
N VAL A 48 -3.11 -16.89 -5.36
CA VAL A 48 -3.00 -16.94 -6.82
C VAL A 48 -3.27 -15.58 -7.43
N LYS A 49 -2.47 -15.27 -8.45
CA LYS A 49 -2.52 -14.02 -9.20
C LYS A 49 -3.90 -13.80 -9.81
N LYS A 50 -4.49 -12.64 -9.52
CA LYS A 50 -5.82 -12.19 -9.95
C LYS A 50 -5.76 -11.00 -10.93
N ASP A 51 -4.59 -10.39 -11.12
CA ASP A 51 -4.36 -9.25 -12.03
C ASP A 51 -5.33 -8.09 -11.78
N ASN A 52 -5.45 -7.67 -10.52
CA ASN A 52 -6.28 -6.53 -10.11
C ASN A 52 -5.50 -5.54 -9.26
N PHE A 53 -6.11 -4.38 -8.97
CA PHE A 53 -5.48 -3.29 -8.23
C PHE A 53 -5.03 -3.66 -6.80
N ASN A 54 -5.60 -4.70 -6.21
CA ASN A 54 -5.24 -5.13 -4.86
C ASN A 54 -3.80 -5.66 -4.77
N GLU A 55 -3.23 -6.11 -5.90
CA GLU A 55 -1.88 -6.70 -5.99
C GLU A 55 -0.79 -5.66 -6.26
N TRP A 56 -1.17 -4.38 -6.37
CA TRP A 56 -0.26 -3.29 -6.68
C TRP A 56 -0.06 -2.40 -5.46
N TRP A 57 1.18 -1.99 -5.26
CA TRP A 57 1.62 -1.17 -4.16
C TRP A 57 2.28 0.09 -4.70
N LEU A 58 1.86 1.24 -4.20
CA LEU A 58 2.40 2.54 -4.58
C LEU A 58 3.50 2.89 -3.59
N TYR A 59 4.74 2.90 -4.07
CA TYR A 59 5.88 3.32 -3.28
C TYR A 59 6.09 4.83 -3.44
N SER A 60 6.19 5.54 -2.33
CA SER A 60 6.56 6.97 -2.30
C SER A 60 7.96 7.12 -1.71
N GLU A 61 8.88 7.72 -2.48
CA GLU A 61 10.22 8.07 -1.99
C GLU A 61 10.19 9.21 -0.96
N GLU A 62 9.24 10.14 -1.08
CA GLU A 62 9.07 11.27 -0.17
C GLU A 62 8.72 10.81 1.25
N PHE A 63 7.79 9.87 1.38
CA PHE A 63 7.30 9.39 2.67
C PHE A 63 7.95 8.07 3.12
N LEU A 64 8.70 7.41 2.24
CA LEU A 64 9.26 6.06 2.45
C LEU A 64 8.17 5.05 2.83
N GLU A 65 7.01 5.14 2.18
CA GLU A 65 5.82 4.33 2.46
C GLU A 65 5.39 3.51 1.25
N LEU A 66 4.81 2.33 1.53
CA LEU A 66 4.14 1.47 0.54
C LEU A 66 2.64 1.50 0.78
N ARG A 67 1.90 2.17 -0.10
CA ARG A 67 0.44 2.30 -0.02
C ARG A 67 -0.25 1.23 -0.87
N SER A 68 -1.40 0.75 -0.39
CA SER A 68 -2.28 -0.08 -1.22
C SER A 68 -2.79 0.74 -2.40
N ASN A 69 -2.68 0.21 -3.62
CA ASN A 69 -3.21 0.90 -4.81
C ASN A 69 -4.75 0.89 -4.84
N SER A 70 -5.38 -0.19 -4.35
CA SER A 70 -6.84 -0.29 -4.25
C SER A 70 -7.42 0.53 -3.08
N ASN A 71 -6.64 0.78 -2.03
CA ASN A 71 -7.00 1.62 -0.90
C ASN A 71 -5.82 2.49 -0.43
N PRO A 72 -5.61 3.66 -1.04
CA PRO A 72 -4.48 4.55 -0.75
C PRO A 72 -4.35 5.04 0.69
N ARG A 73 -5.36 4.81 1.55
CA ARG A 73 -5.36 5.23 2.96
C ARG A 73 -4.65 4.23 3.88
N VAL A 74 -4.37 3.02 3.38
CA VAL A 74 -3.68 1.99 4.14
C VAL A 74 -2.29 1.75 3.59
N CYS A 75 -1.36 1.54 4.50
CA CYS A 75 0.04 1.28 4.23
C CYS A 75 0.41 -0.15 4.65
N LEU A 76 1.38 -0.71 3.93
CA LEU A 76 2.03 -1.95 4.32
C LEU A 76 2.92 -1.68 5.52
N ASP A 77 2.64 -2.35 6.63
CA ASP A 77 3.39 -2.25 7.88
C ASP A 77 3.88 -3.64 8.29
N ALA A 78 5.18 -3.76 8.54
CA ALA A 78 5.83 -5.00 8.94
C ALA A 78 5.56 -5.35 10.41
N TYR A 79 5.08 -4.39 11.22
CA TYR A 79 5.01 -4.54 12.67
C TYR A 79 3.62 -4.36 13.26
N ARG A 80 3.30 -5.28 14.18
CA ARG A 80 2.66 -4.94 15.44
C ARG A 80 3.36 -5.70 16.56
#